data_AF-A0A087QJU6-F1
#
_entry.id   AF-A0A087QJU6-F1
#
_cell.length_a   1.000
_cell.length_b   1.000
_cell.length_c   1.000
_cell.angle_alpha   90.00
_cell.angle_beta   90.00
_cell.angle_gamma   90.00
#
_symmetry.space_group_name_H-M   'P 1'
#
loop_
_entity.id
_entity.type
_entity.pdbx_description
1 polymer ?
#
loop_
_entity_poly.entity_id
_entity_poly.type
_entity_poly.pdbx_seq_one_letter_code
_entity_poly.pdbx_strand_id
1 'polypeptide(L)'
;MGRSRSRSSSRSKHTKSSKHNKKNRSRSRSRSREKERARKRSKSRESKRNRRRESRSRSRSNTALDSVAWLMLCICKSLLQCNRSLLIKKVILVFAFCSRQQEIEEKLIEEETARRVEELVAKRVEEELEKRKDEIEREVLRRVEEAKRIMEKQLLEELERQRQAELAAQKAREEEERAKREELERILEENNRKIAEAQAKLAEEQLKIVEEQRKIHEERMKLEQERQRQQKEEQKIILGKGKSRPKLSFSLKSQD
;
A
#
# COMPACT_ATOMS: atom_id res chain seq x y z
N MET A 1 -34.40 -31.06 -30.77
CA MET A 1 -33.51 -32.04 -30.12
C MET A 1 -32.66 -31.32 -29.10
N GLY A 2 -32.91 -31.57 -27.81
CA GLY A 2 -32.26 -30.85 -26.71
C GLY A 2 -30.95 -31.46 -26.27
N ARG A 3 -30.14 -30.67 -25.55
CA ARG A 3 -29.82 -30.92 -24.13
C ARG A 3 -28.82 -29.87 -23.61
N SER A 4 -29.36 -28.96 -22.79
CA SER A 4 -28.66 -28.23 -21.75
C SER A 4 -27.93 -29.21 -20.83
N ARG A 5 -26.68 -28.93 -20.46
CA ARG A 5 -25.97 -29.65 -19.39
C ARG A 5 -25.53 -28.67 -18.31
N SER A 6 -26.47 -28.34 -17.45
CA SER A 6 -26.23 -27.96 -16.07
C SER A 6 -25.68 -29.19 -15.32
N ARG A 7 -24.53 -29.08 -14.67
CA ARG A 7 -24.10 -30.03 -13.63
C ARG A 7 -23.53 -29.29 -12.44
N SER A 8 -24.45 -28.92 -11.56
CA SER A 8 -24.19 -28.76 -10.14
C SER A 8 -23.75 -30.11 -9.57
N SER A 9 -22.59 -30.18 -8.94
CA SER A 9 -22.23 -31.32 -8.08
C SER A 9 -21.53 -30.81 -6.83
N SER A 10 -22.28 -30.87 -5.74
CA SER A 10 -21.91 -30.55 -4.39
C SER A 10 -20.91 -31.58 -3.85
N ARG A 11 -19.75 -31.14 -3.35
CA ARG A 11 -19.05 -31.90 -2.31
C ARG A 11 -18.27 -30.98 -1.38
N SER A 12 -18.84 -30.78 -0.19
CA SER A 12 -18.28 -29.99 0.90
C SER A 12 -17.04 -30.68 1.48
N LYS A 13 -15.97 -29.92 1.71
CA LYS A 13 -14.89 -30.30 2.61
C LYS A 13 -14.98 -29.43 3.86
N HIS A 14 -15.18 -30.12 4.98
CA HIS A 14 -15.29 -29.61 6.33
C HIS A 14 -13.92 -29.09 6.80
N THR A 15 -13.81 -27.81 7.20
CA THR A 15 -12.73 -27.35 8.09
C THR A 15 -13.34 -26.53 9.21
N LYS A 16 -13.29 -27.08 10.43
CA LYS A 16 -13.67 -26.39 11.66
C LYS A 16 -12.61 -25.34 11.99
N SER A 17 -13.00 -24.08 12.18
CA SER A 17 -12.41 -23.26 13.26
C SER A 17 -13.41 -22.17 13.65
N SER A 18 -13.92 -22.26 14.86
CA SER A 18 -14.73 -21.21 15.46
C SER A 18 -13.83 -20.03 15.83
N LYS A 19 -14.29 -18.80 15.57
CA LYS A 19 -13.76 -17.61 16.23
C LYS A 19 -14.86 -16.57 16.34
N HIS A 20 -15.34 -16.43 17.57
CA HIS A 20 -16.36 -15.50 17.97
C HIS A 20 -15.94 -14.06 17.75
N ASN A 21 -16.90 -13.30 17.23
CA ASN A 21 -16.89 -11.86 17.05
C ASN A 21 -17.37 -11.22 18.36
N LYS A 22 -16.58 -10.35 19.00
CA LYS A 22 -17.11 -9.38 19.99
C LYS A 22 -16.38 -8.04 19.88
N LYS A 23 -17.18 -7.07 19.45
CA LYS A 23 -16.90 -5.64 19.32
C LYS A 23 -16.83 -4.98 20.71
N ASN A 24 -16.06 -3.89 20.75
CA ASN A 24 -16.10 -2.74 21.67
C ASN A 24 -15.54 -2.90 23.09
N ARG A 25 -14.34 -2.32 23.31
CA ARG A 25 -14.14 -1.36 24.41
C ARG A 25 -12.95 -0.46 24.12
N SER A 26 -13.25 0.77 23.69
CA SER A 26 -12.34 1.90 23.68
C SER A 26 -11.78 2.13 25.08
N ARG A 27 -10.47 1.99 25.24
CA ARG A 27 -9.76 2.48 26.43
C ARG A 27 -8.38 2.96 26.01
N SER A 28 -8.28 4.26 25.74
CA SER A 28 -7.05 5.01 25.58
C SER A 28 -6.13 4.72 26.76
N ARG A 29 -4.98 4.10 26.50
CA ARG A 29 -3.89 3.99 27.47
C ARG A 29 -2.56 4.00 26.72
N SER A 30 -1.87 5.12 26.86
CA SER A 30 -0.55 5.45 26.37
C SER A 30 0.41 4.27 26.51
N ARG A 31 1.08 3.88 25.42
CA ARG A 31 2.18 2.91 25.42
C ARG A 31 3.50 3.62 25.22
N SER A 32 4.10 4.07 26.33
CA SER A 32 5.56 4.14 26.42
C SER A 32 6.10 2.71 26.37
N ARG A 33 6.94 2.40 25.38
CA ARG A 33 7.71 1.16 25.33
C ARG A 33 8.96 1.33 26.18
N GLU A 34 8.82 1.12 27.48
CA GLU A 34 9.96 0.80 28.35
C GLU A 34 9.96 -0.72 28.58
N LYS A 35 11.03 -1.35 28.16
CA LYS A 35 11.14 -2.81 28.00
C LYS A 35 11.66 -3.42 29.29
N GLU A 36 10.83 -3.44 30.33
CA GLU A 36 11.16 -4.17 31.57
C GLU A 36 10.73 -5.65 31.44
N ARG A 37 11.71 -6.54 31.22
CA ARG A 37 11.54 -7.99 31.39
C ARG A 37 12.17 -8.39 32.72
N ALA A 38 11.38 -8.30 33.79
CA ALA A 38 11.70 -8.96 35.05
C ALA A 38 10.65 -10.05 35.32
N ARG A 39 11.04 -11.32 35.18
CA ARG A 39 10.69 -12.40 36.14
C ARG A 39 11.32 -13.76 35.79
N LYS A 40 12.25 -14.13 36.68
CA LYS A 40 12.52 -15.45 37.26
C LYS A 40 13.28 -16.49 36.44
N ARG A 41 14.54 -16.70 36.84
CA ARG A 41 15.05 -18.06 37.14
C ARG A 41 16.25 -17.98 38.10
N SER A 42 15.96 -18.16 39.38
CA SER A 42 16.93 -18.49 40.41
C SER A 42 17.56 -19.86 40.10
N LYS A 43 18.82 -19.85 39.66
CA LYS A 43 19.65 -21.07 39.59
C LYS A 43 21.14 -20.72 39.51
N SER A 44 21.70 -20.18 40.60
CA SER A 44 23.14 -20.30 40.84
C SER A 44 23.39 -21.73 41.33
N ARG A 45 24.06 -22.53 40.50
CA ARG A 45 24.73 -23.77 40.87
C ARG A 45 26.18 -23.39 41.17
N GLU A 46 26.41 -22.83 42.35
CA GLU A 46 27.76 -22.68 42.90
C GLU A 46 28.23 -24.07 43.39
N SER A 47 28.78 -24.88 42.49
CA SER A 47 29.41 -26.14 42.87
C SER A 47 30.80 -25.88 43.43
N LYS A 48 30.85 -25.80 44.75
CA LYS A 48 31.80 -26.50 45.62
C LYS A 48 33.16 -26.84 45.00
N ARG A 49 34.16 -25.99 45.28
CA ARG A 49 35.50 -26.49 45.62
C ARG A 49 36.33 -25.57 46.51
N ASN A 50 35.74 -24.97 47.55
CA ASN A 50 36.54 -24.49 48.68
C ASN A 50 36.54 -25.53 49.80
N ARG A 51 37.55 -26.40 49.74
CA ARG A 51 37.91 -27.29 50.84
C ARG A 51 38.35 -26.42 52.02
N ARG A 52 37.51 -26.47 53.05
CA ARG A 52 37.86 -26.47 54.47
C ARG A 52 39.34 -26.81 54.70
N ARG A 53 40.14 -25.80 55.02
CA ARG A 53 41.36 -25.96 55.81
C ARG A 53 41.38 -24.87 56.87
N GLU A 54 40.99 -25.30 58.05
CA GLU A 54 41.49 -24.85 59.35
C GLU A 54 42.90 -24.26 59.23
N SER A 55 43.06 -22.97 59.50
CA SER A 55 44.33 -22.32 59.83
C SER A 55 43.99 -21.01 60.53
N ARG A 56 43.70 -21.08 61.83
CA ARG A 56 44.61 -20.57 62.87
C ARG A 56 45.37 -19.33 62.39
N SER A 57 44.93 -18.18 62.88
CA SER A 57 45.76 -17.00 63.07
C SER A 57 46.99 -17.39 63.90
N ARG A 58 48.00 -17.93 63.23
CA ARG A 58 49.37 -18.00 63.72
C ARG A 58 50.02 -16.73 63.21
N SER A 59 50.18 -15.78 64.12
CA SER A 59 51.28 -14.83 64.07
C SER A 59 52.52 -15.58 63.59
N ARG A 60 52.90 -15.35 62.33
CA ARG A 60 54.21 -15.76 61.84
C ARG A 60 55.16 -14.65 62.23
N SER A 61 55.53 -14.69 63.50
CA SER A 61 56.89 -14.43 63.93
C SER A 61 57.85 -14.95 62.85
N ASN A 62 58.86 -14.16 62.49
CA ASN A 62 60.01 -14.60 61.72
C ASN A 62 60.73 -15.73 62.49
N THR A 63 60.25 -16.96 62.39
CA THR A 63 60.86 -18.15 63.01
C THR A 63 60.84 -19.35 62.07
N ALA A 64 60.92 -19.09 60.77
CA ALA A 64 61.32 -20.09 59.78
C ALA A 64 62.67 -19.73 59.14
N LEU A 65 63.37 -18.72 59.65
CA LEU A 65 64.81 -18.65 59.46
C LEU A 65 65.50 -19.67 60.36
N ASP A 66 64.95 -20.11 61.49
CA ASP A 66 65.69 -21.01 62.36
C ASP A 66 65.77 -22.46 61.88
N SER A 67 64.78 -23.08 61.22
CA SER A 67 64.99 -24.48 60.78
C SER A 67 65.87 -24.60 59.53
N VAL A 68 65.78 -23.65 58.58
CA VAL A 68 66.71 -23.60 57.43
C VAL A 68 68.03 -22.96 57.80
N ALA A 69 68.10 -22.00 58.72
CA ALA A 69 69.37 -21.51 59.24
C ALA A 69 70.01 -22.52 60.17
N TRP A 70 69.30 -23.37 60.93
CA TRP A 70 69.89 -24.45 61.73
C TRP A 70 70.29 -25.64 60.85
N LEU A 71 69.53 -25.95 59.78
CA LEU A 71 70.00 -26.89 58.76
C LEU A 71 71.21 -26.33 57.99
N MET A 72 71.21 -25.03 57.68
CA MET A 72 72.34 -24.35 57.05
C MET A 72 73.52 -24.18 58.01
N LEU A 73 73.29 -24.05 59.32
CA LEU A 73 74.31 -23.96 60.38
C LEU A 73 74.87 -25.36 60.72
N CYS A 74 74.05 -26.42 60.69
CA CYS A 74 74.50 -27.81 60.78
C CYS A 74 75.30 -28.23 59.55
N ILE A 75 74.88 -27.81 58.35
CA ILE A 75 75.67 -27.94 57.13
C ILE A 75 76.96 -27.11 57.28
N CYS A 76 76.93 -25.90 57.85
CA CYS A 76 78.13 -25.07 58.06
C CYS A 76 79.08 -25.58 59.16
N LYS A 77 78.62 -26.33 60.18
CA LYS A 77 79.47 -26.94 61.21
C LYS A 77 80.21 -28.18 60.68
N SER A 78 79.55 -29.01 59.86
CA SER A 78 80.21 -30.10 59.13
C SER A 78 81.12 -29.59 58.00
N LEU A 79 80.82 -28.41 57.43
CA LEU A 79 81.68 -27.72 56.47
C LEU A 79 82.78 -26.84 57.11
N LEU A 80 82.97 -26.84 58.43
CA LEU A 80 84.14 -26.18 59.03
C LEU A 80 85.44 -27.00 58.86
N GLN A 81 85.34 -28.09 58.08
CA GLN A 81 86.44 -28.79 57.42
C GLN A 81 86.34 -28.76 55.88
N CYS A 82 85.65 -27.78 55.29
CA CYS A 82 85.68 -27.56 53.85
C CYS A 82 86.68 -26.46 53.51
N ASN A 83 87.75 -26.87 52.84
CA ASN A 83 88.76 -26.07 52.14
C ASN A 83 88.26 -24.68 51.70
N ARG A 84 89.11 -23.64 51.79
CA ARG A 84 88.92 -22.28 51.21
C ARG A 84 88.30 -22.32 49.80
N SER A 85 88.52 -23.39 49.04
CA SER A 85 87.91 -23.66 47.74
C SER A 85 86.38 -23.76 47.74
N LEU A 86 85.71 -24.25 48.79
CA LEU A 86 84.25 -24.43 48.84
C LEU A 86 83.51 -23.14 49.19
N LEU A 87 84.13 -22.25 49.97
CA LEU A 87 83.61 -20.91 50.24
C LEU A 87 83.63 -20.06 48.96
N ILE A 88 84.73 -20.15 48.20
CA ILE A 88 84.86 -19.52 46.87
C ILE A 88 83.78 -20.06 45.91
N LYS A 89 83.55 -21.38 45.87
CA LYS A 89 82.48 -21.98 45.06
C LYS A 89 81.08 -21.50 45.44
N LYS A 90 80.78 -21.31 46.74
CA LYS A 90 79.48 -20.78 47.21
C LYS A 90 79.30 -19.30 46.86
N VAL A 91 80.34 -18.48 47.00
CA VAL A 91 80.30 -17.06 46.61
C VAL A 91 80.10 -16.92 45.10
N ILE A 92 80.80 -17.71 44.29
CA ILE A 92 80.63 -17.75 42.83
C ILE A 92 79.21 -18.19 42.45
N LEU A 93 78.64 -19.20 43.14
CA LEU A 93 77.28 -19.67 42.90
C LEU A 93 76.23 -18.61 43.24
N VAL A 94 76.38 -17.92 44.37
CA VAL A 94 75.49 -16.83 44.79
C VAL A 94 75.59 -15.63 43.85
N PHE A 95 76.81 -15.27 43.43
CA PHE A 95 77.05 -14.23 42.44
C PHE A 95 76.39 -14.58 41.10
N ALA A 96 76.59 -15.80 40.59
CA ALA A 96 75.95 -16.28 39.37
C ALA A 96 74.41 -16.35 39.47
N PHE A 97 73.86 -16.65 40.65
CA PHE A 97 72.42 -16.64 40.87
C PHE A 97 71.86 -15.21 40.93
N CYS A 98 72.57 -14.29 41.58
CA CYS A 98 72.19 -12.88 41.68
C CYS A 98 72.26 -12.19 40.30
N SER A 99 73.29 -12.48 39.50
CA SER A 99 73.36 -12.04 38.10
C SER A 99 72.19 -12.58 37.26
N ARG A 100 71.81 -13.85 37.45
CA ARG A 100 70.61 -14.41 36.78
C ARG A 100 69.30 -13.78 37.25
N GLN A 101 69.18 -13.38 38.51
CA GLN A 101 68.00 -12.65 38.99
C GLN A 101 67.93 -11.24 38.41
N GLN A 102 69.07 -10.54 38.36
CA GLN A 102 69.18 -9.23 37.70
C GLN A 102 68.80 -9.35 36.22
N GLU A 103 69.29 -10.37 35.51
CA GLU A 103 68.91 -10.62 34.10
C GLU A 103 67.40 -10.91 33.92
N ILE A 104 66.75 -11.56 34.88
CA ILE A 104 65.30 -11.84 34.83
C ILE A 104 64.50 -10.56 35.13
N GLU A 105 64.93 -9.78 36.11
CA GLU A 105 64.32 -8.50 36.47
C GLU A 105 64.46 -7.48 35.34
N GLU A 106 65.64 -7.40 34.72
CA GLU A 106 65.90 -6.56 33.54
C GLU A 106 64.99 -6.95 32.38
N LYS A 107 64.86 -8.25 32.07
CA LYS A 107 63.94 -8.73 31.02
C LYS A 107 62.47 -8.41 31.33
N LEU A 108 62.05 -8.49 32.59
CA LEU A 108 60.70 -8.12 32.99
C LEU A 108 60.43 -6.62 32.82
N ILE A 109 61.43 -5.77 33.09
CA ILE A 109 61.34 -4.32 32.90
C ILE A 109 61.37 -3.97 31.40
N GLU A 110 62.22 -4.63 30.61
CA GLU A 110 62.26 -4.50 29.15
C GLU A 110 60.92 -4.93 28.52
N GLU A 111 60.35 -6.04 28.96
CA GLU A 111 59.03 -6.47 28.50
C GLU A 111 57.92 -5.49 28.93
N GLU A 112 57.96 -4.95 30.15
CA GLU A 112 56.96 -3.99 30.61
C GLU A 112 57.07 -2.66 29.84
N THR A 113 58.28 -2.20 29.54
CA THR A 113 58.50 -0.99 28.74
C THR A 113 58.11 -1.19 27.28
N ALA A 114 58.45 -2.34 26.68
CA ALA A 114 58.00 -2.71 25.35
C ALA A 114 56.47 -2.74 25.26
N ARG A 115 55.78 -3.35 26.23
CA ARG A 115 54.30 -3.37 26.28
C ARG A 115 53.71 -1.97 26.39
N ARG A 116 54.27 -1.08 27.22
CA ARG A 116 53.78 0.31 27.34
C ARG A 116 53.97 1.09 26.04
N VAL A 117 55.09 0.90 25.35
CA VAL A 117 55.35 1.51 24.05
C VAL A 117 54.38 0.97 23.00
N GLU A 118 54.20 -0.35 22.94
CA GLU A 118 53.23 -1.00 22.04
C GLU A 118 51.80 -0.50 22.28
N GLU A 119 51.37 -0.38 23.53
CA GLU A 119 50.05 0.16 23.86
C GLU A 119 49.87 1.62 23.43
N LEU A 120 50.88 2.47 23.61
CA LEU A 120 50.82 3.87 23.18
C LEU A 120 50.80 3.98 21.65
N VAL A 121 51.60 3.16 20.96
CA VAL A 121 51.62 3.10 19.50
C VAL A 121 50.28 2.58 19.00
N ALA A 122 49.74 1.51 19.58
CA ALA A 122 48.43 0.96 19.21
C ALA A 122 47.33 2.01 19.39
N LYS A 123 47.27 2.69 20.53
CA LYS A 123 46.29 3.77 20.78
C LYS A 123 46.41 4.90 19.77
N ARG A 124 47.63 5.35 19.46
CA ARG A 124 47.84 6.42 18.47
C ARG A 124 47.44 6.01 17.06
N VAL A 125 47.79 4.79 16.65
CA VAL A 125 47.41 4.25 15.34
C VAL A 125 45.90 4.05 15.25
N GLU A 126 45.26 3.57 16.32
CA GLU A 126 43.80 3.44 16.39
C GLU A 126 43.10 4.79 16.25
N GLU A 127 43.53 5.82 17.00
CA GLU A 127 42.98 7.18 16.89
C GLU A 127 43.12 7.75 15.47
N GLU A 128 44.24 7.52 14.80
CA GLU A 128 44.45 7.99 13.41
C GLU A 128 43.59 7.23 12.41
N LEU A 129 43.47 5.91 12.56
CA LEU A 129 42.62 5.11 11.70
C LEU A 129 41.14 5.43 11.94
N GLU A 130 40.73 5.69 13.17
CA GLU A 130 39.37 6.10 13.51
C GLU A 130 39.01 7.42 12.85
N LYS A 131 39.88 8.45 12.93
CA LYS A 131 39.65 9.72 12.23
C LYS A 131 39.51 9.54 10.72
N ARG A 132 40.38 8.74 10.10
CA ARG A 132 40.31 8.45 8.66
C ARG A 132 39.06 7.66 8.30
N LYS A 133 38.66 6.70 9.14
CA LYS A 133 37.41 5.94 8.96
C LYS A 133 36.21 6.86 9.06
N ASP A 134 36.13 7.72 10.07
CA ASP A 134 35.02 8.67 10.22
C ASP A 134 34.92 9.64 9.03
N GLU A 135 36.06 10.08 8.50
CA GLU A 135 36.11 10.93 7.31
C GLU A 135 35.59 10.19 6.07
N ILE A 136 36.04 8.95 5.86
CA ILE A 136 35.60 8.09 4.77
C ILE A 136 34.11 7.76 4.92
N GLU A 137 33.66 7.38 6.11
CA GLU A 137 32.26 7.05 6.41
C GLU A 137 31.36 8.26 6.17
N ARG A 138 31.76 9.46 6.61
CA ARG A 138 31.01 10.69 6.33
C ARG A 138 30.88 10.97 4.82
N GLU A 139 31.93 10.74 4.06
CA GLU A 139 31.92 10.93 2.60
C GLU A 139 31.06 9.86 1.89
N VAL A 140 31.20 8.59 2.29
CA VAL A 140 30.37 7.50 1.77
C VAL A 140 28.90 7.73 2.07
N LEU A 141 28.57 8.15 3.30
CA LEU A 141 27.20 8.48 3.68
C LEU A 141 26.65 9.61 2.81
N ARG A 142 27.41 10.68 2.57
CA ARG A 142 26.98 11.76 1.67
C ARG A 142 26.70 11.28 0.26
N ARG A 143 27.60 10.49 -0.34
CA ARG A 143 27.40 9.96 -1.70
C ARG A 143 26.22 9.00 -1.79
N VAL A 144 26.01 8.17 -0.77
CA VAL A 144 24.86 7.27 -0.69
C VAL A 144 23.56 8.05 -0.53
N GLU A 145 23.55 9.10 0.29
CA GLU A 145 22.39 9.98 0.45
C GLU A 145 22.07 10.74 -0.85
N GLU A 146 23.07 11.25 -1.55
CA GLU A 146 22.90 11.91 -2.84
C GLU A 146 22.36 10.94 -3.90
N ALA A 147 22.95 9.74 -4.01
CA ALA A 147 22.46 8.69 -4.90
C ALA A 147 21.02 8.28 -4.56
N LYS A 148 20.72 8.11 -3.27
CA LYS A 148 19.38 7.79 -2.78
C LYS A 148 18.38 8.90 -3.12
N ARG A 149 18.75 10.18 -2.94
CA ARG A 149 17.90 11.32 -3.31
C ARG A 149 17.63 11.38 -4.82
N ILE A 150 18.62 11.09 -5.66
CA ILE A 150 18.45 11.06 -7.11
C ILE A 150 17.49 9.93 -7.49
N MET A 151 17.71 8.73 -6.95
CA MET A 151 16.82 7.59 -7.20
C MET A 151 15.39 7.84 -6.69
N GLU A 152 15.24 8.41 -5.49
CA GLU A 152 13.93 8.75 -4.93
C GLU A 152 13.18 9.78 -5.78
N LYS A 153 13.87 10.81 -6.29
CA LYS A 153 13.28 11.79 -7.21
C LYS A 153 12.84 11.14 -8.52
N GLN A 154 13.68 10.32 -9.13
CA GLN A 154 13.33 9.60 -10.36
C GLN A 154 12.13 8.68 -10.16
N LEU A 155 12.09 7.94 -9.05
CA LEU A 155 10.97 7.07 -8.72
C LEU A 155 9.66 7.86 -8.50
N LEU A 156 9.73 9.00 -7.82
CA LEU A 156 8.56 9.86 -7.62
C LEU A 156 8.05 10.46 -8.94
N GLU A 157 8.95 10.95 -9.80
CA GLU A 157 8.60 11.45 -11.13
C GLU A 157 7.97 10.36 -12.01
N GLU A 158 8.51 9.14 -11.98
CA GLU A 158 7.93 8.00 -12.70
C GLU A 158 6.52 7.66 -12.19
N LEU A 159 6.32 7.64 -10.87
CA LEU A 159 5.00 7.41 -10.27
C LEU A 159 4.00 8.52 -10.62
N GLU A 160 4.43 9.77 -10.62
CA GLU A 160 3.59 10.91 -11.02
C GLU A 160 3.21 10.82 -12.49
N ARG A 161 4.15 10.50 -13.38
CA ARG A 161 3.87 10.25 -14.81
C ARG A 161 2.88 9.11 -14.99
N GLN A 162 3.06 7.99 -14.27
CA GLN A 162 2.13 6.86 -14.34
C GLN A 162 0.72 7.25 -13.88
N ARG A 163 0.59 7.97 -12.76
CA ARG A 163 -0.71 8.47 -12.28
C ARG A 163 -1.36 9.43 -13.26
N GLN A 164 -0.59 10.36 -13.83
CA GLN A 164 -1.08 11.29 -14.84
C GLN A 164 -1.53 10.56 -16.11
N ALA A 165 -0.76 9.56 -16.56
CA ALA A 165 -1.11 8.74 -17.70
C ALA A 165 -2.37 7.90 -17.45
N GLU A 166 -2.53 7.34 -16.25
CA GLU A 166 -3.73 6.59 -15.87
C GLU A 166 -4.96 7.49 -15.84
N LEU A 167 -4.86 8.67 -15.21
CA LEU A 167 -5.95 9.65 -15.18
C LEU A 167 -6.28 10.18 -16.57
N ALA A 168 -5.27 10.45 -17.41
CA ALA A 168 -5.47 10.87 -18.79
C ALA A 168 -6.14 9.77 -19.62
N ALA A 169 -5.73 8.51 -19.46
CA ALA A 169 -6.35 7.36 -20.12
C ALA A 169 -7.79 7.14 -19.66
N GLN A 170 -8.09 7.33 -18.36
CA GLN A 170 -9.45 7.27 -17.85
C GLN A 170 -10.32 8.40 -18.42
N LYS A 171 -9.82 9.63 -18.45
CA LYS A 171 -10.52 10.77 -19.06
C LYS A 171 -10.77 10.58 -20.55
N ALA A 172 -9.78 10.10 -21.30
CA ALA A 172 -9.93 9.82 -22.73
C ALA A 172 -11.02 8.75 -22.98
N ARG A 173 -11.05 7.68 -22.17
CA ARG A 173 -12.12 6.67 -22.24
C ARG A 173 -13.49 7.25 -21.90
N GLU A 174 -13.56 8.12 -20.89
CA GLU A 174 -14.80 8.78 -20.52
C GLU A 174 -15.29 9.73 -21.63
N GLU A 175 -14.39 10.50 -22.24
CA GLU A 175 -14.70 11.37 -23.37
C GLU A 175 -15.17 10.58 -24.59
N GLU A 176 -14.55 9.44 -24.91
CA GLU A 176 -15.03 8.54 -25.96
C GLU A 176 -16.42 7.98 -25.66
N GLU A 177 -16.70 7.60 -24.40
CA GLU A 177 -18.04 7.16 -24.00
C GLU A 177 -19.07 8.29 -24.08
N ARG A 178 -18.70 9.51 -23.66
CA ARG A 178 -19.55 10.69 -23.76
C ARG A 178 -19.84 11.03 -25.22
N ALA A 179 -18.83 11.03 -26.09
CA ALA A 179 -19.01 11.24 -27.52
C ALA A 179 -19.95 10.20 -28.14
N LYS A 180 -19.81 8.91 -27.78
CA LYS A 180 -20.75 7.86 -28.22
C LYS A 180 -22.17 8.09 -27.70
N ARG A 181 -22.34 8.56 -26.46
CA ARG A 181 -23.67 8.88 -25.90
C ARG A 181 -24.30 10.06 -26.61
N GLU A 182 -23.55 11.13 -26.87
CA GLU A 182 -24.00 12.29 -27.63
C GLU A 182 -24.37 11.92 -29.07
N GLU A 183 -23.58 11.06 -29.71
CA GLU A 183 -23.89 10.55 -31.05
C GLU A 183 -25.20 9.74 -31.07
N LEU A 184 -25.38 8.84 -30.08
CA LEU A 184 -26.64 8.10 -29.94
C LEU A 184 -27.82 9.02 -29.65
N GLU A 185 -27.65 10.05 -28.81
CA GLU A 185 -28.68 11.04 -28.53
C GLU A 185 -29.07 11.81 -29.79
N ARG A 186 -28.09 12.25 -30.61
CA ARG A 186 -28.36 12.88 -31.91
C ARG A 186 -29.16 11.96 -32.83
N ILE A 187 -28.80 10.68 -32.92
CA ILE A 187 -29.53 9.71 -33.75
C ILE A 187 -30.97 9.52 -33.24
N LEU A 188 -31.17 9.45 -31.92
CA LEU A 188 -32.49 9.31 -31.32
C LEU A 188 -33.34 10.57 -31.55
N GLU A 189 -32.76 11.76 -31.41
CA GLU A 189 -33.44 13.02 -31.72
C GLU A 189 -33.85 13.08 -33.20
N GLU A 190 -32.96 12.73 -34.12
CA GLU A 190 -33.29 12.69 -35.55
C GLU A 190 -34.38 11.66 -35.85
N ASN A 191 -34.36 10.50 -35.19
CA ASN A 191 -35.40 9.48 -35.35
C ASN A 191 -36.74 9.98 -34.82
N ASN A 192 -36.74 10.59 -33.63
CA ASN A 192 -37.94 11.19 -33.02
C ASN A 192 -38.50 12.32 -33.89
N ARG A 193 -37.65 13.17 -34.47
CA ARG A 193 -38.08 14.20 -35.44
C ARG A 193 -38.74 13.56 -36.66
N LYS A 194 -38.15 12.51 -37.24
CA LYS A 194 -38.74 11.78 -38.38
C LYS A 194 -40.10 11.16 -38.03
N ILE A 195 -40.24 10.59 -36.83
CA ILE A 195 -41.51 10.04 -36.35
C ILE A 195 -42.55 11.16 -36.17
N ALA A 196 -42.16 12.27 -35.54
CA ALA A 196 -43.05 13.42 -35.34
C ALA A 196 -43.50 14.03 -36.67
N GLU A 197 -42.59 14.20 -37.62
CA GLU A 197 -42.90 14.67 -38.98
C GLU A 197 -43.82 13.69 -39.71
N ALA A 198 -43.59 12.38 -39.61
CA ALA A 198 -44.46 11.38 -40.22
C ALA A 198 -45.87 11.41 -39.59
N GLN A 199 -45.96 11.52 -38.27
CA GLN A 199 -47.24 11.67 -37.57
C GLN A 199 -47.96 12.98 -37.93
N ALA A 200 -47.22 14.09 -38.06
CA ALA A 200 -47.77 15.36 -38.48
C ALA A 200 -48.32 15.31 -39.91
N LYS A 201 -47.61 14.65 -40.85
CA LYS A 201 -48.10 14.43 -42.22
C LYS A 201 -49.36 13.58 -42.23
N LEU A 202 -49.40 12.48 -41.46
CA LEU A 202 -50.59 11.64 -41.35
C LEU A 202 -51.78 12.43 -40.75
N ALA A 203 -51.53 13.27 -39.75
CA ALA A 203 -52.57 14.14 -39.18
C ALA A 203 -53.06 15.20 -40.18
N GLU A 204 -52.15 15.79 -40.97
CA GLU A 204 -52.49 16.74 -42.03
C GLU A 204 -53.34 16.08 -43.13
N GLU A 205 -52.97 14.86 -43.56
CA GLU A 205 -53.74 14.08 -44.51
C GLU A 205 -55.14 13.71 -43.97
N GLN A 206 -55.23 13.29 -42.70
CA GLN A 206 -56.52 13.04 -42.04
C GLN A 206 -57.38 14.30 -41.99
N LEU A 207 -56.80 15.46 -41.68
CA LEU A 207 -57.52 16.74 -41.69
C LEU A 207 -58.01 17.09 -43.10
N LYS A 208 -57.20 16.93 -44.14
CA LYS A 208 -57.61 17.14 -45.54
C LYS A 208 -58.77 16.24 -45.93
N ILE A 209 -58.74 14.96 -45.57
CA ILE A 209 -59.84 14.02 -45.85
C ILE A 209 -61.13 14.48 -45.16
N VAL A 210 -61.06 14.93 -43.90
CA VAL A 210 -62.23 15.45 -43.17
C VAL A 210 -62.76 16.74 -43.81
N GLU A 211 -61.87 17.65 -44.24
CA GLU A 211 -62.26 18.87 -44.94
C GLU A 211 -62.91 18.58 -46.30
N GLU A 212 -62.38 17.62 -47.06
CA GLU A 212 -62.97 17.15 -48.31
C GLU A 212 -64.34 16.50 -48.08
N GLN A 213 -64.47 15.65 -47.06
CA GLN A 213 -65.77 15.09 -46.67
C GLN A 213 -66.77 16.17 -46.29
N ARG A 214 -66.34 17.23 -45.59
CA ARG A 214 -67.18 18.40 -45.29
C ARG A 214 -67.62 19.13 -46.56
N LYS A 215 -66.72 19.37 -47.51
CA LYS A 215 -67.05 19.99 -48.81
C LYS A 215 -68.04 19.17 -49.62
N ILE A 216 -67.79 17.86 -49.74
CA ILE A 216 -68.71 16.94 -50.44
C ILE A 216 -70.08 16.94 -49.78
N HIS A 217 -70.13 16.95 -48.44
CA HIS A 217 -71.41 17.02 -47.73
C HIS A 217 -72.12 18.35 -47.96
N GLU A 218 -71.40 19.48 -47.97
CA GLU A 218 -71.97 20.79 -48.27
C GLU A 218 -72.52 20.85 -49.70
N GLU A 219 -71.78 20.32 -50.68
CA GLU A 219 -72.19 20.21 -52.07
C GLU A 219 -73.42 19.30 -52.23
N ARG A 220 -73.44 18.15 -51.55
CA ARG A 220 -74.62 17.25 -51.53
C ARG A 220 -75.85 17.95 -50.97
N MET A 221 -75.71 18.70 -49.88
CA MET A 221 -76.82 19.46 -49.30
C MET A 221 -77.31 20.57 -50.24
N LYS A 222 -76.42 21.26 -50.96
CA LYS A 222 -76.79 22.25 -51.98
C LYS A 222 -77.55 21.60 -53.15
N LEU A 223 -77.01 20.51 -53.71
CA LEU A 223 -77.65 19.75 -54.77
C LEU A 223 -79.02 19.20 -54.34
N GLU A 224 -79.15 18.72 -53.09
CA GLU A 224 -80.42 18.22 -52.57
C GLU A 224 -81.44 19.35 -52.37
N GLN A 225 -81.00 20.51 -51.87
CA GLN A 225 -81.86 21.71 -51.81
C GLN A 225 -82.29 22.17 -53.21
N GLU A 226 -81.40 22.15 -54.19
CA GLU A 226 -81.73 22.47 -55.58
C GLU A 226 -82.72 21.47 -56.17
N ARG A 227 -82.52 20.16 -55.97
CA ARG A 227 -83.47 19.13 -56.37
C ARG A 227 -84.84 19.32 -55.72
N GLN A 228 -84.89 19.66 -54.43
CA GLN A 228 -86.16 19.96 -53.75
C GLN A 228 -86.82 21.24 -54.30
N ARG A 229 -86.04 22.27 -54.63
CA ARG A 229 -86.57 23.48 -55.28
C ARG A 229 -87.12 23.16 -56.66
N GLN A 230 -86.40 22.40 -57.47
CA GLN A 230 -86.84 21.92 -58.77
C GLN A 230 -88.12 21.09 -58.63
N GLN A 231 -88.20 20.13 -57.72
CA GLN A 231 -89.42 19.37 -57.46
C GLN A 231 -90.59 20.26 -57.03
N LYS A 232 -90.35 21.28 -56.18
CA LYS A 232 -91.39 22.25 -55.79
C LYS A 232 -91.83 23.11 -56.97
N GLU A 233 -90.91 23.52 -57.83
CA GLU A 233 -91.18 24.29 -59.04
C GLU A 233 -91.92 23.46 -60.08
N GLU A 234 -91.52 22.21 -60.32
CA GLU A 234 -92.20 21.23 -61.16
C GLU A 234 -93.60 20.93 -60.62
N GLN A 235 -93.74 20.65 -59.32
CA GLN A 235 -95.05 20.50 -58.68
C GLN A 235 -95.90 21.75 -58.83
N LYS A 236 -95.31 22.95 -58.74
CA LYS A 236 -96.01 24.23 -58.90
C LYS A 236 -96.44 24.49 -60.34
N ILE A 237 -95.64 24.07 -61.33
CA ILE A 237 -95.97 24.11 -62.75
C ILE A 237 -97.15 23.15 -63.03
N ILE A 238 -97.10 21.92 -62.51
CA ILE A 238 -98.14 20.90 -62.68
C ILE A 238 -99.44 21.28 -61.93
N LEU A 239 -99.36 21.81 -60.70
CA LEU A 239 -100.52 22.30 -59.96
C LEU A 239 -101.11 23.60 -60.52
N GLY A 240 -100.45 24.27 -61.48
CA GLY A 240 -100.94 25.51 -62.10
C GLY A 240 -101.04 26.71 -61.14
N LYS A 241 -100.36 26.67 -59.98
CA LYS A 241 -100.41 27.75 -58.98
C LYS A 241 -99.34 28.81 -59.28
N GLY A 242 -99.81 29.93 -59.81
CA GLY A 242 -99.00 31.11 -60.13
C GLY A 242 -98.71 31.19 -61.62
N LYS A 243 -99.50 32.01 -62.34
CA LYS A 243 -99.32 32.52 -63.73
C LYS A 243 -98.65 31.60 -64.78
N SER A 244 -98.58 30.28 -64.60
CA SER A 244 -97.89 29.33 -65.49
C SER A 244 -98.78 28.76 -66.60
N ARG A 245 -100.11 28.87 -66.46
CA ARG A 245 -101.07 28.50 -67.52
C ARG A 245 -101.00 29.54 -68.64
N PRO A 246 -100.55 29.20 -69.85
CA PRO A 246 -100.59 30.12 -70.98
C PRO A 246 -102.04 30.56 -71.18
N LYS A 247 -102.29 31.88 -71.27
CA LYS A 247 -103.61 32.40 -71.62
C LYS A 247 -103.93 31.97 -73.04
N LEU A 248 -104.63 30.85 -73.18
CA LEU A 248 -105.29 30.46 -74.42
C LEU A 248 -106.45 31.44 -74.65
N SER A 249 -106.23 32.44 -75.49
CA SER A 249 -107.28 33.28 -76.04
C SER A 249 -108.06 32.47 -77.07
N PHE A 250 -109.19 31.90 -76.67
CA PHE A 250 -110.15 31.35 -77.62
C PHE A 250 -110.97 32.50 -78.21
N SER A 251 -110.77 32.82 -79.48
CA SER A 251 -111.69 33.67 -80.23
C SER A 251 -112.98 32.89 -80.48
N LEU A 252 -114.05 33.24 -79.78
CA LEU A 252 -115.40 32.80 -80.15
C LEU A 252 -115.78 33.51 -81.45
N LYS A 253 -115.77 32.77 -82.56
CA LYS A 253 -116.41 33.21 -83.80
C LYS A 253 -117.92 33.06 -83.60
N SER A 254 -118.62 34.17 -83.41
CA SER A 254 -120.06 34.24 -83.65
C SER A 254 -120.28 34.07 -85.15
N GLN A 255 -121.07 33.08 -85.57
CA GLN A 255 -121.67 33.05 -86.91
C GLN A 255 -123.18 33.01 -86.76
N ASP A 256 -123.81 33.86 -87.57
CA ASP A 256 -125.24 34.12 -87.72
C ASP A 256 -126.10 32.87 -87.97
#